data_AF-A0A8S2V8X8-F1
#
_entry.id   AF-A0A8S2V8X8-F1
#
_cell.length_a   1.000
_cell.length_b   1.000
_cell.length_c   1.000
_cell.angle_alpha   90.00
_cell.angle_beta   90.00
_cell.angle_gamma   90.00
#
_symmetry.space_group_name_H-M   'P 1'
#
loop_
_entity.id
_entity.type
_entity.pdbx_description
1 polymer ?
#
loop_
_entity_poly.entity_id
_entity_poly.type
_entity_poly.pdbx_seq_one_letter_code
_entity_poly.pdbx_strand_id
1 'polypeptide(L)' 'RFLSEDSRVKFIKKKIHSLIELKDKADVVINCTGLASRDLVGDQTLRPARGQVLRVHAPWIKSMYAFDTEDGFGYVIPQ' A
#
# COMPACT_ATOMS: atom_id res chain seq x y z
N ARG A 1 3.11 5.18 -14.29
CA ARG A 1 2.47 6.25 -15.10
C ARG A 1 1.79 7.29 -14.19
N PHE A 2 2.42 7.71 -13.08
CA PHE A 2 1.91 8.73 -12.13
C PHE A 2 2.90 9.90 -11.94
N LEU A 3 3.99 9.90 -12.71
CA LEU A 3 4.95 11.00 -12.76
C LEU A 3 4.71 11.74 -14.07
N SER A 4 3.53 12.35 -14.21
CA SER A 4 3.34 13.39 -15.22
C SER A 4 3.90 14.70 -14.66
N GLU A 5 4.62 15.44 -15.48
CA GLU A 5 5.44 16.62 -15.16
C GLU A 5 4.68 17.83 -14.60
N ASP A 6 3.40 17.69 -14.24
CA ASP A 6 2.56 18.76 -13.73
C ASP A 6 1.78 18.30 -12.48
N SER A 7 2.52 18.10 -11.39
CA SER A 7 1.91 18.13 -10.08
C SER A 7 2.74 19.04 -9.19
N ARG A 8 2.10 19.98 -8.51
CA ARG A 8 2.70 20.82 -7.45
C ARG A 8 3.24 19.98 -6.26
N VAL A 9 3.23 18.66 -6.39
CA VAL A 9 3.64 17.67 -5.40
C VAL A 9 5.10 17.33 -5.62
N LYS A 10 5.90 17.49 -4.58
CA LYS A 10 7.30 17.04 -4.56
C LYS A 10 7.38 15.69 -3.85
N PHE A 11 8.03 14.73 -4.49
CA PHE A 11 8.30 13.43 -3.89
C PHE A 11 9.68 13.44 -3.23
N ILE A 12 9.73 13.12 -1.93
CA ILE A 12 10.96 13.07 -1.14
C ILE A 12 11.07 11.67 -0.53
N LYS A 13 12.12 10.93 -0.89
CA LYS A 13 12.42 9.64 -0.25
C LYS A 13 13.10 9.90 1.10
N LYS A 14 12.34 9.75 2.19
CA LYS A 14 12.85 9.91 3.56
C LYS A 14 12.18 8.87 4.47
N LYS A 15 12.96 8.26 5.38
CA LYS A 15 12.40 7.49 6.50
C LYS A 15 12.04 8.45 7.63
N ILE A 16 10.81 8.39 8.13
CA ILE A 16 10.34 9.17 9.26
C ILE A 16 10.34 8.26 10.49
N HIS A 17 11.01 8.69 11.56
CA HIS A 17 11.07 7.97 12.83
C HIS A 17 10.09 8.55 13.84
N SER A 18 9.72 9.82 13.70
CA SER A 18 8.67 10.47 14.49
C SER A 18 7.98 11.57 13.69
N LEU A 19 6.68 11.77 13.93
CA LEU A 19 5.91 12.85 13.30
C LEU A 19 6.43 14.24 13.67
N ILE A 20 7.12 14.39 14.81
CA ILE A 20 7.69 15.67 15.24
C ILE A 20 8.71 16.23 14.24
N GLU A 21 9.35 15.38 13.45
CA GLU A 21 10.29 15.77 12.40
C GLU A 21 9.64 16.58 11.26
N LEU A 22 8.30 16.57 11.19
CA LEU A 22 7.51 17.20 10.14
C LEU A 22 6.87 18.51 10.61
N LYS A 23 6.96 18.86 11.90
CA LYS A 23 6.26 20.00 12.51
C LYS A 23 6.51 21.34 11.79
N ASP A 24 7.74 21.58 11.34
CA ASP A 24 8.15 22.83 10.69
C ASP A 24 8.04 22.75 9.15
N LYS A 25 7.57 21.61 8.62
CA LYS A 25 7.51 21.32 7.18
C LYS A 25 6.11 21.27 6.61
N ALA A 26 5.11 21.02 7.45
CA ALA A 26 3.72 20.91 7.04
C ALA A 26 2.79 21.26 8.20
N ASP A 27 1.72 22.00 7.89
CA ASP A 27 0.65 22.30 8.86
C ASP A 27 -0.22 21.06 9.14
N VAL A 28 -0.31 20.15 8.16
CA VAL A 28 -1.12 18.92 8.23
C VAL A 28 -0.32 17.74 7.69
N VAL A 29 -0.36 16.63 8.42
CA VAL A 29 0.25 15.36 8.01
C VAL A 29 -0.83 14.29 7.85
N ILE A 30 -0.87 13.67 6.66
CA ILE A 30 -1.72 12.51 6.39
C ILE A 30 -0.86 11.24 6.58
N ASN A 31 -1.16 10.46 7.61
CA ASN A 31 -0.43 9.22 7.87
C ASN A 31 -0.91 8.08 6.95
N CYS A 32 -0.15 7.79 5.89
CA CYS A 32 -0.37 6.66 4.97
C CYS A 32 0.71 5.58 5.07
N THR A 33 1.29 5.36 6.26
CA THR A 33 2.47 4.49 6.43
C THR A 33 2.17 2.98 6.51
N GLY A 34 0.90 2.59 6.37
CA GLY A 34 0.49 1.17 6.38
C GLY A 34 0.93 0.47 7.67
N LEU A 35 1.53 -0.73 7.54
CA LEU A 35 1.99 -1.53 8.69
C LEU A 35 2.96 -0.80 9.62
N ALA A 36 3.71 0.19 9.11
CA ALA A 36 4.65 0.96 9.92
C ALA A 36 3.96 1.92 10.90
N SER A 37 2.65 2.18 10.77
CA SER A 37 1.88 2.94 11.77
C SER A 37 1.93 2.32 13.16
N ARG A 38 2.11 0.99 13.25
CA ARG A 38 2.32 0.31 14.53
C ARG A 38 3.50 0.88 15.30
N ASP A 39 4.60 1.16 14.62
CA ASP A 39 5.84 1.65 15.24
C ASP A 39 5.86 3.19 15.28
N LEU A 40 5.36 3.85 14.23
CA LEU A 40 5.43 5.32 14.10
C LEU A 40 4.48 6.05 15.05
N VAL A 41 3.26 5.54 15.24
CA VAL A 41 2.23 6.17 16.09
C VAL A 41 1.69 5.24 17.17
N GLY A 42 2.28 4.05 17.34
CA GLY A 42 1.89 3.12 18.39
C GLY A 42 0.57 2.39 18.13
N ASP A 43 0.10 2.29 16.88
CA ASP A 43 -1.16 1.60 16.57
C ASP A 43 -1.03 0.08 16.75
N GLN A 44 -1.32 -0.37 17.98
CA GLN A 44 -1.28 -1.78 18.35
C GLN A 44 -2.52 -2.55 17.90
N THR A 45 -3.45 -1.98 17.13
CA THR A 45 -4.59 -2.71 16.54
C THR A 45 -4.23 -3.29 15.17
N LEU A 46 -3.32 -2.65 14.44
CA LEU A 46 -2.97 -2.99 13.07
C LEU A 46 -2.15 -4.29 12.92
N ARG A 47 -2.74 -5.39 12.45
CA ARG A 47 -2.04 -6.68 12.24
C ARG A 47 -1.66 -6.89 10.76
N PRO A 48 -0.49 -7.51 10.45
CA PRO A 48 -0.19 -7.93 9.10
C PRO A 48 -1.03 -9.15 8.68
N ALA A 49 -1.55 -9.13 7.45
CA ALA A 49 -2.16 -10.28 6.80
C ALA A 49 -1.30 -10.67 5.59
N ARG A 50 -0.74 -11.88 5.60
CA ARG A 50 0.16 -12.35 4.54
C ARG A 50 -0.65 -12.91 3.36
N GLY A 51 -0.53 -12.29 2.20
CA GLY A 51 -1.00 -12.83 0.92
C GLY A 51 0.11 -13.57 0.18
N GLN A 52 -0.24 -14.65 -0.52
CA GLN A 52 0.65 -15.33 -1.47
C GLN A 52 0.07 -15.20 -2.88
N VAL A 53 0.92 -14.90 -3.85
CA VAL A 53 0.52 -14.71 -5.25
C VAL A 53 1.44 -15.47 -6.19
N LEU A 54 0.88 -15.96 -7.29
CA LEU A 54 1.63 -16.50 -8.43
C LEU A 54 1.51 -15.54 -9.60
N ARG A 55 2.64 -15.16 -10.19
CA ARG A 55 2.67 -14.36 -11.43
C ARG A 55 2.82 -15.31 -12.60
N VAL A 56 1.87 -15.25 -13.53
CA VAL A 56 1.82 -16.14 -14.70
C VAL A 56 1.72 -15.32 -15.98
N HIS A 57 2.22 -15.86 -17.10
CA HIS A 57 2.00 -15.30 -18.42
C HIS A 57 0.76 -15.95 -19.04
N ALA A 58 -0.38 -15.25 -18.98
CA ALA A 58 -1.65 -15.73 -19.53
C ALA A 58 -2.38 -14.58 -20.24
N PRO A 59 -1.87 -14.09 -21.39
CA PRO A 59 -2.38 -12.89 -22.06
C PRO A 59 -3.84 -13.02 -22.52
N TRP A 60 -4.38 -14.23 -22.64
CA TRP A 60 -5.77 -14.48 -23.00
C TRP A 60 -6.77 -14.24 -21.86
N ILE A 61 -6.33 -14.16 -20.59
CA ILE A 61 -7.22 -13.88 -19.46
C ILE A 61 -7.45 -12.37 -19.38
N LYS A 62 -8.69 -11.93 -19.63
CA LYS A 62 -9.08 -10.51 -19.69
C LYS A 62 -10.01 -10.06 -18.56
N SER A 63 -10.60 -11.02 -17.85
CA SER A 63 -11.53 -10.76 -16.76
C SER A 63 -10.92 -11.15 -15.41
N MET A 64 -11.36 -10.47 -14.36
CA MET A 64 -11.07 -10.88 -12.99
C MET A 64 -11.93 -12.09 -12.62
N TYR A 65 -11.36 -13.01 -11.84
CA TYR A 65 -12.08 -14.11 -11.22
C TYR A 65 -11.78 -14.12 -9.72
N ALA A 66 -12.79 -14.35 -8.90
CA ALA A 66 -12.66 -14.54 -7.46
C ALA A 66 -13.43 -15.81 -7.08
N PHE A 67 -12.84 -16.60 -6.19
CA PHE A 67 -13.32 -17.89 -5.75
C PHE A 67 -13.37 -17.87 -4.24
N ASP A 68 -14.52 -18.20 -3.68
CA ASP A 68 -14.72 -18.40 -2.25
C ASP A 68 -15.28 -19.81 -2.08
N THR A 69 -14.50 -20.67 -1.43
CA THR A 69 -14.77 -22.10 -1.30
C THR A 69 -14.57 -22.51 0.14
N GLU A 70 -15.07 -23.70 0.52
CA GLU A 70 -14.82 -24.25 1.85
C GLU A 70 -13.32 -24.40 2.15
N ASP A 71 -12.50 -24.64 1.12
CA ASP A 71 -11.03 -24.76 1.22
C ASP A 71 -10.29 -23.41 1.23
N GLY A 72 -11.01 -22.30 1.04
CA GLY A 72 -10.49 -20.94 1.15
C GLY A 72 -10.77 -20.03 -0.05
N PHE A 73 -10.08 -18.88 -0.05
CA PHE A 73 -10.27 -17.79 -1.02
C PHE A 73 -9.12 -17.74 -2.05
N GLY A 74 -9.47 -17.59 -3.32
CA GLY A 74 -8.52 -17.44 -4.43
C GLY A 74 -8.97 -16.38 -5.43
N TYR A 75 -8.05 -15.80 -6.19
CA TYR A 75 -8.37 -14.83 -7.23
C TYR A 75 -7.38 -14.87 -8.40
N VAL A 76 -7.87 -14.45 -9.56
CA VAL A 76 -7.08 -14.19 -10.77
C VAL A 76 -7.35 -12.75 -11.19
N ILE A 77 -6.32 -11.91 -11.18
CA ILE A 77 -6.40 -10.49 -11.56
C ILE A 77 -5.47 -10.27 -12.75
N PRO A 78 -6.01 -9.98 -13.96
CA PRO A 78 -5.21 -9.54 -15.09
C PRO A 78 -4.41 -8.26 -14.79
N GLN A 79 -3.20 -8.13 -15.35
CA GLN A 79 -2.32 -6.97 -15.20
C GLN A 79 -1.89 -6.43 -16.57
#